data_AF-A0A962EJE4-F1
#
_entry.id   AF-A0A962EJE4-F1
#
_cell.length_a   1.000
_cell.length_b   1.000
_cell.length_c   1.000
_cell.angle_alpha   90.00
_cell.angle_beta   90.00
_cell.angle_gamma   90.00
#
_symmetry.space_group_name_H-M   'P 1'
#
loop_
_entity.id
_entity.type
_entity.pdbx_description
1 polymer ?
#
loop_
_entity_poly.entity_id
_entity_poly.type
_entity_poly.pdbx_seq_one_letter_code
_entity_poly.pdbx_strand_id
1 'polypeptide(L)'
;RRHLLTPSIGAICEHHAGYAELLSEWIEDYDVEQIWVSSLIGHSLDALRTGLPLRWMAHDYFPFWPALHRDFGDVGARFDAAELGQDLATLRGGAFTELDAHWWQSMAARTVELLRQASAEVIGPSRSVLGNLQRVAPGLATLPQRHIAHGTASWPDAAAARAELSAVDLKLHSAERLRLLVLGRINDAKGLHLLR
;
A
#
# COMPACT_ATOMS: atom_id res chain seq x y z
N ARG A 1 -16.24 -17.04 8.63
CA ARG A 1 -15.47 -18.03 9.43
C ARG A 1 -14.12 -17.40 9.79
N ARG A 2 -13.53 -17.68 10.95
CA ARG A 2 -12.17 -17.22 11.31
C ARG A 2 -11.23 -18.42 11.20
N HIS A 3 -10.19 -18.31 10.39
CA HIS A 3 -9.17 -19.35 10.23
C HIS A 3 -7.87 -18.84 10.85
N LEU A 4 -7.19 -19.70 11.61
CA LEU A 4 -5.88 -19.39 12.19
C LEU A 4 -4.83 -20.14 11.38
N LEU A 5 -3.89 -19.40 10.80
CA LEU A 5 -2.77 -19.98 10.07
C LEU A 5 -1.67 -20.38 11.06
N THR A 6 -1.14 -21.58 10.88
CA THR A 6 0.00 -22.10 11.65
C THR A 6 1.04 -22.66 10.67
N PRO A 7 2.29 -22.15 10.68
CA PRO A 7 2.79 -21.04 11.50
C PRO A 7 2.16 -19.69 11.14
N SER A 8 2.39 -18.65 11.95
CA SER A 8 2.00 -17.29 11.55
C SER A 8 2.87 -16.81 10.39
N ILE A 9 2.28 -16.10 9.42
CA ILE A 9 3.03 -15.38 8.39
C ILE A 9 3.58 -14.09 9.02
N GLY A 10 4.87 -13.81 8.79
CA GLY A 10 5.53 -12.57 9.23
C GLY A 10 5.14 -11.36 8.38
N ALA A 11 6.12 -10.63 7.84
CA ALA A 11 5.84 -9.53 6.93
C ALA A 11 5.24 -10.02 5.61
N ILE A 12 5.82 -11.07 5.02
CA ILE A 12 5.38 -11.79 3.83
C ILE A 12 6.15 -13.12 3.81
N CYS A 13 5.63 -14.14 3.14
CA CYS A 13 6.41 -15.35 2.85
C CYS A 13 6.21 -15.83 1.42
N GLU A 14 7.17 -16.59 0.89
CA GLU A 14 7.05 -17.12 -0.47
C GLU A 14 5.98 -18.21 -0.59
N HIS A 15 5.86 -19.08 0.41
CA HIS A 15 4.89 -20.17 0.42
C HIS A 15 4.38 -20.41 1.84
N HIS A 16 3.10 -20.74 1.96
CA HIS A 16 2.48 -21.15 3.20
C HIS A 16 1.36 -22.18 2.93
N ALA A 17 1.63 -23.45 3.23
CA ALA A 17 0.73 -24.56 2.91
C ALA A 17 -0.73 -24.33 3.36
N GLY A 18 -0.94 -23.97 4.63
CA GLY A 18 -2.30 -23.71 5.14
C GLY A 18 -2.97 -22.45 4.58
N TYR A 19 -2.20 -21.54 3.96
CA TYR A 19 -2.74 -20.36 3.27
C TYR A 19 -3.18 -20.78 1.87
N ALA A 20 -2.33 -21.52 1.16
CA ALA A 20 -2.62 -22.05 -0.16
C ALA A 20 -3.84 -22.98 -0.16
N GLU A 21 -3.92 -23.90 0.81
CA GLU A 21 -5.05 -24.81 0.99
C GLU A 21 -6.36 -24.05 1.22
N LEU A 22 -6.36 -23.11 2.17
CA LEU A 22 -7.54 -22.31 2.49
C LEU A 22 -7.98 -21.42 1.31
N LEU A 23 -7.02 -20.82 0.60
CA LEU A 23 -7.32 -20.02 -0.58
C LEU A 23 -7.92 -20.88 -1.69
N SER A 24 -7.40 -22.09 -1.91
CA SER A 24 -7.96 -23.04 -2.88
C SER A 24 -9.38 -23.45 -2.50
N GLU A 25 -9.63 -23.78 -1.23
CA GLU A 25 -10.97 -24.09 -0.71
C GLU A 25 -11.94 -22.94 -0.98
N TRP A 26 -11.55 -21.69 -0.70
CA TRP A 26 -12.42 -20.54 -0.95
C TRP A 26 -12.64 -20.26 -2.44
N ILE A 27 -11.64 -20.50 -3.28
CA ILE A 27 -11.82 -20.35 -4.72
C ILE A 27 -12.87 -21.34 -5.23
N GLU A 28 -12.81 -22.58 -4.76
CA GLU A 28 -13.76 -23.64 -5.13
C GLU A 28 -15.16 -23.40 -4.52
N ASP A 29 -15.25 -23.12 -3.22
CA ASP A 29 -16.52 -22.96 -2.50
C ASP A 29 -17.35 -21.75 -2.96
N TYR A 30 -16.69 -20.71 -3.46
CA TYR A 30 -17.32 -19.44 -3.84
C TYR A 30 -17.23 -19.13 -5.33
N ASP A 31 -16.78 -20.09 -6.16
CA ASP A 31 -16.60 -19.93 -7.60
C ASP A 31 -15.83 -18.65 -7.94
N VAL A 32 -14.70 -18.42 -7.26
CA VAL A 32 -13.92 -17.18 -7.43
C VAL A 32 -13.25 -17.18 -8.80
N GLU A 33 -13.63 -16.23 -9.64
CA GLU A 33 -13.10 -16.12 -11.00
C GLU A 33 -11.88 -15.18 -11.11
N GLN A 34 -11.56 -14.44 -10.05
CA GLN A 34 -10.50 -13.42 -10.09
C GLN A 34 -9.95 -13.08 -8.71
N ILE A 35 -8.64 -12.85 -8.66
CA ILE A 35 -7.94 -12.40 -7.45
C ILE A 35 -7.58 -10.92 -7.55
N TRP A 36 -7.88 -10.17 -6.50
CA TRP A 36 -7.43 -8.80 -6.30
C TRP A 36 -6.55 -8.75 -5.06
N VAL A 37 -5.32 -8.28 -5.21
CA VAL A 37 -4.37 -8.16 -4.10
C VAL A 37 -4.11 -6.68 -3.85
N SER A 38 -4.52 -6.20 -2.67
CA SER A 38 -4.35 -4.82 -2.22
C SER A 38 -3.15 -4.61 -1.30
N SER A 39 -2.63 -5.69 -0.71
CA SER A 39 -1.36 -5.73 0.01
C SER A 39 -0.94 -7.18 0.18
N LEU A 40 0.36 -7.41 0.38
CA LEU A 40 0.90 -8.72 0.77
C LEU A 40 1.41 -8.74 2.22
N ILE A 41 1.16 -7.69 3.00
CA ILE A 41 1.55 -7.65 4.41
C ILE A 41 0.80 -8.73 5.17
N GLY A 42 1.54 -9.69 5.75
CA GLY A 42 0.97 -10.84 6.45
C GLY A 42 0.40 -11.92 5.51
N HIS A 43 0.71 -11.88 4.22
CA HIS A 43 0.23 -12.85 3.22
C HIS A 43 1.38 -13.67 2.61
N SER A 44 0.99 -14.76 1.96
CA SER A 44 1.91 -15.56 1.15
C SER A 44 1.83 -15.18 -0.33
N LEU A 45 2.95 -15.31 -1.05
CA LEU A 45 2.99 -15.20 -2.51
C LEU A 45 2.16 -16.26 -3.24
N ASP A 46 1.67 -17.28 -2.54
CA ASP A 46 0.68 -18.22 -3.08
C ASP A 46 -0.59 -17.53 -3.59
N ALA A 47 -0.93 -16.35 -3.04
CA ALA A 47 -2.03 -15.51 -3.56
C ALA A 47 -1.85 -15.10 -5.03
N LEU A 48 -0.62 -15.10 -5.55
CA LEU A 48 -0.29 -14.74 -6.92
C LEU A 48 -0.20 -15.97 -7.84
N ARG A 49 -0.35 -17.19 -7.30
CA ARG A 49 -0.15 -18.46 -8.01
C ARG A 49 -1.44 -19.25 -8.26
N THR A 50 -2.59 -18.62 -8.08
CA THR A 50 -3.89 -19.29 -8.20
C THR A 50 -4.24 -19.69 -9.63
N GLY A 51 -3.55 -19.11 -10.64
CA GLY A 51 -3.87 -19.30 -12.05
C GLY A 51 -5.08 -18.49 -12.53
N LEU A 52 -5.79 -17.81 -11.62
CA LEU A 52 -6.89 -16.92 -11.94
C LEU A 52 -6.36 -15.57 -12.47
N PRO A 53 -7.17 -14.83 -13.25
CA PRO A 53 -6.91 -13.43 -13.53
C PRO A 53 -6.53 -12.66 -12.26
N LEU A 54 -5.45 -11.88 -12.34
CA LEU A 54 -4.88 -11.20 -11.18
C LEU A 54 -4.86 -9.69 -11.37
N ARG A 55 -5.36 -8.97 -10.37
CA ARG A 55 -5.22 -7.51 -10.27
C ARG A 55 -4.41 -7.14 -9.04
N TRP A 56 -3.34 -6.37 -9.25
CA TRP A 56 -2.50 -5.84 -8.20
C TRP A 56 -2.84 -4.39 -7.93
N MET A 57 -3.30 -4.07 -6.73
CA MET A 57 -3.65 -2.71 -6.35
C MET A 57 -2.50 -2.08 -5.53
N ALA A 58 -1.84 -1.10 -6.12
CA ALA A 58 -0.74 -0.37 -5.52
C ALA A 58 -1.27 0.73 -4.57
N HIS A 59 -1.64 0.37 -3.34
CA HIS A 59 -1.94 1.35 -2.28
C HIS A 59 -0.69 1.86 -1.58
N ASP A 60 0.34 1.02 -1.55
CA ASP A 60 1.67 1.28 -1.07
C ASP A 60 2.69 0.61 -2.03
N TYR A 61 3.95 0.54 -1.62
CA TYR A 61 5.03 -0.05 -2.41
C TYR A 61 5.54 -1.36 -1.79
N PHE A 62 4.81 -1.95 -0.86
CA PHE A 62 5.10 -3.29 -0.34
C PHE A 62 4.77 -4.35 -1.41
N PRO A 63 5.53 -5.45 -1.55
CA PRO A 63 6.73 -5.84 -0.81
C PRO A 63 8.04 -5.28 -1.42
N PHE A 64 7.96 -4.40 -2.41
CA PHE A 64 9.12 -3.89 -3.14
C PHE A 64 10.00 -2.98 -2.28
N TRP A 65 9.39 -2.30 -1.30
CA TRP A 65 10.11 -1.49 -0.32
C TRP A 65 9.47 -1.58 1.07
N PRO A 66 10.26 -1.88 2.13
CA PRO A 66 9.71 -2.09 3.48
C PRO A 66 9.43 -0.81 4.26
N ALA A 67 10.03 0.33 3.88
CA ALA A 67 9.77 1.61 4.54
C ALA A 67 8.44 2.23 4.09
N LEU A 68 7.35 1.82 4.74
CA LEU A 68 5.96 2.23 4.41
C LEU A 68 5.71 3.75 4.44
N HIS A 69 6.58 4.52 5.08
CA HIS A 69 6.46 5.96 5.22
C HIS A 69 7.56 6.76 4.49
N ARG A 70 8.39 6.08 3.68
CA ARG A 70 9.36 6.76 2.81
C ARG A 70 8.64 7.72 1.88
N ASP A 71 9.24 8.88 1.61
CA ASP A 71 8.77 9.75 0.53
C ASP A 71 9.15 9.11 -0.81
N PHE A 72 8.20 8.45 -1.46
CA PHE A 72 8.43 7.81 -2.76
C PHE A 72 8.40 8.78 -3.94
N GLY A 73 7.87 9.99 -3.73
CA GLY A 73 7.83 11.08 -4.72
C GLY A 73 9.14 11.87 -4.81
N ASP A 74 10.08 11.63 -3.90
CA ASP A 74 11.42 12.22 -3.90
C ASP A 74 12.17 11.89 -5.20
N VAL A 75 12.35 12.90 -6.04
CA VAL A 75 13.03 12.79 -7.34
C VAL A 75 14.49 12.40 -7.23
N GLY A 76 15.13 12.63 -6.07
CA GLY A 76 16.51 12.24 -5.80
C GLY A 76 16.66 10.79 -5.32
N ALA A 77 15.57 10.14 -4.91
CA ALA A 77 15.60 8.75 -4.46
C ALA A 77 15.93 7.81 -5.63
N ARG A 78 16.90 6.92 -5.41
CA ARG A 78 17.37 5.92 -6.38
C ARG A 78 16.67 4.57 -6.23
N PHE A 79 16.15 4.27 -5.04
CA PHE A 79 15.59 2.97 -4.67
C PHE A 79 16.53 1.81 -4.98
N ASP A 80 17.81 1.98 -4.65
CA ASP A 80 18.84 0.97 -4.83
C ASP A 80 19.12 0.20 -3.52
N ALA A 81 20.02 -0.78 -3.58
CA ALA A 81 20.42 -1.58 -2.43
C ALA A 81 20.97 -0.75 -1.27
N ALA A 82 21.65 0.37 -1.57
CA ALA A 82 22.26 1.22 -0.56
C ALA A 82 21.19 2.02 0.20
N GLU A 83 20.22 2.62 -0.51
CA GLU A 83 19.08 3.29 0.11
C GLU A 83 18.20 2.32 0.89
N LEU A 84 17.99 1.10 0.38
CA LEU A 84 17.24 0.07 1.11
C LEU A 84 17.92 -0.26 2.45
N GLY A 85 19.24 -0.44 2.44
CA GLY A 85 20.00 -0.70 3.67
C GLY A 85 19.93 0.46 4.67
N GLN A 86 19.95 1.71 4.19
CA GLN A 86 19.79 2.89 5.03
C GLN A 86 18.40 2.95 5.65
N ASP A 87 17.35 2.78 4.85
CA ASP A 87 15.97 2.79 5.31
C ASP A 87 15.73 1.67 6.33
N LEU A 88 16.21 0.45 6.08
CA LEU A 88 16.11 -0.68 7.02
C LEU A 88 16.81 -0.41 8.36
N ALA A 89 17.93 0.30 8.37
CA ALA A 89 18.60 0.68 9.61
C ALA A 89 17.72 1.60 10.47
N THR A 90 16.91 2.47 9.86
CA THR A 90 15.96 3.35 10.55
C THR A 90 14.68 2.65 11.01
N LEU A 91 14.35 1.50 10.41
CA LEU A 91 13.14 0.72 10.72
C LEU A 91 13.32 -0.25 11.91
N ARG A 92 14.49 -0.29 12.56
CA ARG A 92 14.72 -1.16 13.73
C ARG A 92 13.68 -0.93 14.82
N GLY A 93 12.89 -1.96 15.14
CA GLY A 93 11.77 -1.89 16.09
C GLY A 93 10.45 -1.41 15.48
N GLY A 94 10.38 -1.29 14.16
CA GLY A 94 9.18 -0.91 13.41
C GLY A 94 8.21 -2.07 13.16
N ALA A 95 7.37 -1.92 12.13
CA ALA A 95 6.27 -2.85 11.83
C ALA A 95 6.71 -4.25 11.38
N PHE A 96 7.93 -4.37 10.85
CA PHE A 96 8.47 -5.63 10.33
C PHE A 96 9.73 -6.02 11.11
N THR A 97 9.83 -7.30 11.47
CA THR A 97 10.98 -7.86 12.18
C THR A 97 12.16 -8.14 11.25
N GLU A 98 11.90 -8.32 9.95
CA GLU A 98 12.91 -8.64 8.95
C GLU A 98 13.68 -7.37 8.52
N LEU A 99 15.00 -7.43 8.67
CA LEU A 99 15.92 -6.30 8.47
C LEU A 99 17.02 -6.61 7.44
N ASP A 100 17.04 -7.79 6.83
CA ASP A 100 17.98 -8.16 5.78
C ASP A 100 17.55 -7.57 4.43
N ALA A 101 18.39 -6.67 3.90
CA ALA A 101 18.18 -6.07 2.58
C ALA A 101 18.15 -7.11 1.46
N HIS A 102 18.98 -8.15 1.53
CA HIS A 102 19.01 -9.20 0.50
C HIS A 102 17.71 -10.00 0.49
N TRP A 103 17.17 -10.32 1.67
CA TRP A 103 15.86 -10.95 1.80
C TRP A 103 14.76 -10.11 1.15
N TRP A 104 14.71 -8.80 1.44
CA TRP A 104 13.72 -7.90 0.85
C TRP A 104 13.84 -7.81 -0.67
N GLN A 105 15.07 -7.71 -1.19
CA GLN A 105 15.32 -7.70 -2.63
C GLN A 105 14.89 -9.01 -3.29
N SER A 106 15.13 -10.15 -2.63
CA SER A 106 14.72 -11.47 -3.11
C SER A 106 13.19 -11.59 -3.15
N MET A 107 12.50 -11.12 -2.11
CA MET A 107 11.03 -11.09 -2.07
C MET A 107 10.44 -10.14 -3.11
N ALA A 108 11.03 -8.96 -3.30
CA ALA A 108 10.62 -8.02 -4.33
C ALA A 108 10.79 -8.63 -5.73
N ALA A 109 11.96 -9.19 -6.04
CA ALA A 109 12.22 -9.85 -7.32
C ALA A 109 11.26 -11.03 -7.57
N ARG A 110 11.02 -11.84 -6.54
CA ARG A 110 10.09 -12.96 -6.63
C ARG A 110 8.65 -12.50 -6.88
N THR A 111 8.23 -11.43 -6.22
CA THR A 111 6.90 -10.83 -6.41
C THR A 111 6.75 -10.30 -7.84
N VAL A 112 7.75 -9.58 -8.37
CA VAL A 112 7.77 -9.10 -9.76
C VAL A 112 7.61 -10.27 -10.73
N GLU A 113 8.38 -11.35 -10.53
CA GLU A 113 8.32 -12.52 -11.40
C GLU A 113 6.92 -13.14 -11.39
N LEU A 114 6.30 -13.33 -10.23
CA LEU A 114 4.97 -13.93 -10.13
C LEU A 114 3.89 -13.04 -10.75
N LEU A 115 3.95 -11.73 -10.54
CA LEU A 115 3.03 -10.78 -11.18
C LEU A 115 3.15 -10.81 -12.71
N ARG A 116 4.38 -10.97 -13.22
CA ARG A 116 4.64 -11.14 -14.67
C ARG A 116 4.10 -12.46 -15.20
N GLN A 117 4.35 -13.56 -14.49
CA GLN A 117 3.84 -14.88 -14.85
C GLN A 117 2.31 -14.90 -14.90
N ALA A 118 1.65 -14.25 -13.94
CA ALA A 118 0.20 -14.10 -13.89
C ALA A 118 -0.36 -13.09 -14.91
N SER A 119 0.50 -12.39 -15.66
CA SER A 119 0.10 -11.28 -16.55
C SER A 119 -0.81 -10.26 -15.85
N ALA A 120 -0.46 -9.93 -14.60
CA ALA A 120 -1.32 -9.15 -13.73
C ALA A 120 -1.61 -7.74 -14.28
N GLU A 121 -2.82 -7.24 -14.03
CA GLU A 121 -3.15 -5.83 -14.24
C GLU A 121 -2.80 -5.01 -12.99
N VAL A 122 -1.92 -4.02 -13.15
CA VAL A 122 -1.51 -3.12 -12.08
C VAL A 122 -2.48 -1.94 -12.01
N ILE A 123 -3.13 -1.78 -10.87
CA ILE A 123 -4.05 -0.68 -10.60
C ILE A 123 -3.41 0.27 -9.58
N GLY A 124 -3.35 1.55 -9.92
CA GLY A 124 -2.91 2.59 -8.99
C GLY A 124 -4.00 3.62 -8.74
N PRO A 125 -4.07 4.20 -7.53
CA PRO A 125 -5.06 5.23 -7.19
C PRO A 125 -4.73 6.61 -7.76
N SER A 126 -3.51 6.79 -8.27
CA SER A 126 -3.09 7.99 -8.99
C SER A 126 -2.00 7.66 -10.00
N ARG A 127 -1.78 8.55 -10.97
CA ARG A 127 -0.64 8.45 -11.89
C ARG A 127 0.70 8.53 -11.17
N SER A 128 0.78 9.32 -10.09
CA SER A 128 2.01 9.45 -9.29
C SER A 128 2.37 8.13 -8.61
N VAL A 129 1.38 7.41 -8.07
CA VAL A 129 1.63 6.09 -7.47
C VAL A 129 2.13 5.09 -8.50
N LEU A 130 1.53 5.05 -9.70
CA LEU A 130 2.01 4.19 -10.79
C LEU A 130 3.44 4.55 -11.22
N GLY A 131 3.75 5.85 -11.36
CA GLY A 131 5.09 6.31 -11.72
C GLY A 131 6.14 5.97 -10.66
N ASN A 132 5.81 6.16 -9.38
CA ASN A 132 6.70 5.78 -8.28
C ASN A 132 6.90 4.26 -8.21
N LEU A 133 5.84 3.47 -8.44
CA LEU A 133 5.93 2.01 -8.45
C LEU A 133 6.88 1.53 -9.55
N GLN A 134 6.88 2.16 -10.73
CA GLN A 134 7.83 1.87 -11.79
C GLN A 134 9.28 2.21 -11.41
N ARG A 135 9.50 3.22 -10.55
CA ARG A 135 10.84 3.53 -10.03
C ARG A 135 11.30 2.50 -9.00
N VAL A 136 10.41 2.10 -8.08
CA VAL A 136 10.72 1.14 -7.00
C VAL A 136 10.82 -0.29 -7.53
N ALA A 137 9.97 -0.67 -8.49
CA ALA A 137 9.91 -2.00 -9.09
C ALA A 137 9.85 -1.91 -10.63
N PRO A 138 10.98 -1.57 -11.31
CA PRO A 138 11.01 -1.36 -12.75
C PRO A 138 10.52 -2.56 -13.57
N GLY A 139 10.66 -3.78 -13.04
CA GLY A 139 10.16 -5.00 -13.69
C GLY A 139 8.64 -5.07 -13.86
N LEU A 140 7.86 -4.20 -13.20
CA LEU A 140 6.41 -4.09 -13.39
C LEU A 140 6.02 -3.13 -14.52
N ALA A 141 6.95 -2.37 -15.08
CA ALA A 141 6.65 -1.37 -16.11
C ALA A 141 6.06 -1.97 -17.39
N THR A 142 6.30 -3.27 -17.65
CA THR A 142 5.78 -3.98 -18.82
C THR A 142 4.37 -4.53 -18.62
N LEU A 143 3.82 -4.52 -17.40
CA LEU A 143 2.49 -5.01 -17.12
C LEU A 143 1.41 -4.00 -17.53
N PRO A 144 0.20 -4.46 -17.90
CA PRO A 144 -0.92 -3.56 -18.15
C PRO A 144 -1.22 -2.73 -16.91
N GLN A 145 -1.41 -1.43 -17.09
CA GLN A 145 -1.68 -0.49 -15.99
C GLN A 145 -3.03 0.20 -16.15
N ARG A 146 -3.73 0.38 -15.03
CA ARG A 146 -4.97 1.15 -14.96
C ARG A 146 -4.94 2.12 -13.79
N HIS A 147 -5.44 3.32 -14.03
CA HIS A 147 -5.63 4.31 -12.99
C HIS A 147 -7.10 4.32 -12.56
N ILE A 148 -7.35 4.00 -11.29
CA ILE A 148 -8.69 4.08 -10.67
C ILE A 148 -8.56 4.89 -9.38
N ALA A 149 -8.99 6.15 -9.41
CA ALA A 149 -8.96 7.01 -8.24
C ALA A 149 -9.85 6.45 -7.10
N HIS A 150 -9.43 6.64 -5.86
CA HIS A 150 -10.27 6.33 -4.71
C HIS A 150 -11.54 7.18 -4.70
N GLY A 151 -12.65 6.55 -4.38
CA GLY A 151 -13.91 7.24 -4.12
C GLY A 151 -13.94 7.85 -2.72
N THR A 152 -14.80 8.85 -2.56
CA THR A 152 -15.26 9.29 -1.24
C THR A 152 -16.76 9.09 -1.19
N ALA A 153 -17.31 8.78 -0.02
CA ALA A 153 -18.76 8.76 0.15
C ALA A 153 -19.33 10.15 -0.17
N SER A 154 -20.59 10.20 -0.60
CA SER A 154 -21.27 11.48 -0.80
C SER A 154 -21.21 12.30 0.49
N TRP A 155 -20.91 13.59 0.33
CA TRP A 155 -20.91 14.51 1.47
C TRP A 155 -22.33 14.60 2.06
N PRO A 156 -22.47 14.65 3.39
CA PRO A 156 -23.74 14.97 4.02
C PRO A 156 -24.22 16.35 3.55
N ASP A 157 -25.54 16.61 3.63
CA ASP A 157 -26.14 17.86 3.17
C ASP A 157 -25.37 19.08 3.70
N ALA A 158 -24.85 19.88 2.76
CA ALA A 158 -24.04 21.05 3.05
C ALA A 158 -24.80 22.09 3.88
N ALA A 159 -26.14 22.14 3.79
CA ALA A 159 -26.97 23.02 4.61
C ALA A 159 -26.98 22.59 6.08
N ALA A 160 -27.13 21.28 6.33
CA ALA A 160 -27.08 20.72 7.68
C ALA A 160 -25.68 20.89 8.31
N ALA A 161 -24.62 20.59 7.57
CA ALA A 161 -23.24 20.74 8.04
C ALA A 161 -22.90 22.21 8.38
N ARG A 162 -23.42 23.18 7.61
CA ARG A 162 -23.21 24.60 7.86
C ARG A 162 -23.97 25.10 9.10
N ALA A 163 -25.17 24.58 9.34
CA ALA A 163 -25.93 24.88 10.55
C ALA A 163 -25.18 24.38 11.80
N GLU A 164 -24.64 23.16 11.76
CA GLU A 164 -23.80 22.63 12.86
C GLU A 164 -22.54 23.45 13.08
N LEU A 165 -21.82 23.83 12.02
CA LEU A 165 -20.61 24.66 12.13
C LEU A 165 -20.88 26.05 12.69
N SER A 166 -22.06 26.64 12.41
CA SER A 166 -22.47 27.92 12.99
C SER A 166 -22.85 27.82 14.48
N ALA A 167 -23.19 26.62 14.96
CA ALA A 167 -23.50 26.35 16.36
C ALA A 167 -22.22 26.08 17.19
N VAL A 168 -21.11 25.71 16.55
CA VAL A 168 -19.81 25.64 17.21
C VAL A 168 -19.27 27.06 17.33
N ASP A 169 -19.16 27.57 18.57
CA ASP A 169 -18.49 28.84 18.88
C ASP A 169 -16.97 28.70 18.72
N LEU A 170 -16.55 28.44 17.48
CA LEU A 170 -15.20 28.71 17.07
C LEU A 170 -15.08 30.22 17.21
N LYS A 171 -14.24 30.70 18.13
CA LYS A 171 -13.83 32.11 18.31
C LYS A 171 -13.17 32.62 17.02
N LEU A 172 -13.96 32.75 15.97
CA LEU A 172 -13.61 33.13 14.62
C LEU A 172 -13.61 34.65 14.58
N HIS A 173 -12.78 35.23 15.44
CA HIS A 173 -12.64 36.66 15.59
C HIS A 173 -12.01 37.23 14.30
N SER A 174 -12.84 37.97 13.55
CA SER A 174 -12.59 38.68 12.30
C SER A 174 -12.44 37.84 11.02
N ALA A 175 -13.23 38.19 10.00
CA ALA A 175 -13.19 37.65 8.64
C ALA A 175 -12.01 38.17 7.80
N GLU A 176 -11.10 38.93 8.40
CA GLU A 176 -10.04 39.68 7.70
C GLU A 176 -8.70 38.93 7.61
N ARG A 177 -8.58 37.75 8.23
CA ARG A 177 -7.34 36.97 8.22
C ARG A 177 -7.55 35.61 7.55
N LEU A 178 -6.58 35.17 6.75
CA LEU A 178 -6.56 33.82 6.17
C LEU A 178 -6.58 32.76 7.28
N ARG A 179 -7.46 31.77 7.13
CA ARG A 179 -7.60 30.65 8.07
C ARG A 179 -7.23 29.36 7.33
N LEU A 180 -6.22 28.65 7.83
CA LEU A 180 -5.82 27.35 7.31
C LEU A 180 -6.28 26.26 8.27
N LEU A 181 -6.97 25.25 7.73
CA LEU A 181 -7.34 24.04 8.46
C LEU A 181 -6.55 22.87 7.86
N VAL A 182 -5.74 22.21 8.69
CA VAL A 182 -4.98 21.02 8.29
C VAL A 182 -5.63 19.81 8.96
N LEU A 183 -6.34 19.00 8.18
CA LEU A 183 -7.03 17.81 8.67
C LEU A 183 -6.16 16.56 8.51
N GLY A 184 -6.15 15.72 9.55
CA GLY A 184 -5.55 14.38 9.53
C GLY A 184 -4.49 14.18 10.60
N ARG A 185 -3.95 12.95 10.70
CA ARG A 185 -2.76 12.67 11.51
C ARG A 185 -1.60 13.46 10.94
N ILE A 186 -0.96 14.33 11.72
CA ILE A 186 0.22 15.10 11.31
C ILE A 186 1.46 14.43 11.91
N ASN A 187 2.35 13.96 11.05
CA ASN A 187 3.64 13.35 11.41
C ASN A 187 4.70 13.80 10.40
N ASP A 188 5.94 13.36 10.56
CA ASP A 188 7.04 13.80 9.69
C ASP A 188 6.80 13.45 8.22
N ALA A 189 6.24 12.27 7.93
CA ALA A 189 5.81 11.86 6.59
C ALA A 189 4.67 12.69 6.00
N LYS A 190 4.07 13.59 6.79
CA LYS A 190 2.99 14.50 6.39
C LYS A 190 3.36 15.97 6.60
N GLY A 191 4.65 16.27 6.58
CA GLY A 191 5.14 17.65 6.57
C GLY A 191 4.93 18.36 7.90
N LEU A 192 4.94 17.65 9.03
CA LEU A 192 4.88 18.26 10.37
C LEU A 192 5.91 19.40 10.53
N HIS A 193 7.10 19.22 9.95
CA HIS A 193 8.17 20.21 9.98
C HIS A 193 7.88 21.49 9.17
N LEU A 194 6.92 21.45 8.23
CA LEU A 194 6.50 22.61 7.43
C LEU A 194 5.40 23.45 8.12
N LEU A 195 4.81 22.94 9.20
CA LEU A 195 3.71 23.58 9.93
C LEU A 195 4.16 24.28 11.21
N ARG A 196 5.47 24.35 11.46
CA ARG A 196 6.07 24.99 12.64
C ARG A 196 6.63 26.37 12.31
#